data_AF-A0A7C6URX8-F1
#
_entry.id   AF-A0A7C6URX8-F1
#
_cell.length_a   1.000
_cell.length_b   1.000
_cell.length_c   1.000
_cell.angle_alpha   90.00
_cell.angle_beta   90.00
_cell.angle_gamma   90.00
#
_symmetry.space_group_name_H-M   'P 1'
#
loop_
_entity.id
_entity.type
_entity.pdbx_description
1 polymer ?
#
loop_
_entity_poly.entity_id
_entity_poly.type
_entity_poly.pdbx_seq_one_letter_code
_entity_poly.pdbx_strand_id
1 'polypeptide(L)'
;MNIDNFFGYSVRLNQLSEVDGGGWIASIPELRGCLADGQTPDEAYEELKTVLEFWLQVAKEEEKVVPQPMFYETIEYSGRIMLRMPKNLHRILAERAEHEGVSLNQYMVSLLSYNAGRLEQTATKSRNECRGHRRR
;
A
#
# COMPACT_ATOMS: atom_id res chain seq x y z
N MET A 1 7.22 -1.54 27.44
CA MET A 1 6.27 -2.11 26.46
C MET A 1 7.01 -3.26 25.80
N ASN A 2 6.56 -4.50 25.97
CA ASN A 2 7.20 -5.65 25.33
C ASN A 2 7.01 -5.53 23.81
N ILE A 3 8.08 -5.13 23.12
CA ILE A 3 8.18 -5.10 21.66
C ILE A 3 8.86 -6.42 21.28
N ASP A 4 8.21 -7.54 21.57
CA ASP A 4 8.83 -8.86 21.42
C ASP A 4 8.23 -9.58 20.23
N ASN A 5 8.83 -9.35 19.06
CA ASN A 5 9.05 -10.34 17.99
C ASN A 5 9.71 -9.75 16.74
N PHE A 6 9.60 -8.45 16.48
CA PHE A 6 10.09 -7.85 15.24
C PHE A 6 10.81 -6.51 15.42
N PHE A 7 11.26 -6.17 16.64
CA PHE A 7 11.99 -4.91 16.91
C PHE A 7 11.27 -3.64 16.42
N GLY A 8 9.94 -3.70 16.25
CA GLY A 8 9.10 -2.61 15.75
C GLY A 8 8.85 -2.61 14.24
N TYR A 9 9.47 -3.50 13.46
CA TYR A 9 9.31 -3.57 12.00
C TYR A 9 7.92 -4.09 11.57
N SER A 10 7.46 -3.64 10.40
CA SER A 10 6.23 -4.12 9.81
C SER A 10 6.44 -5.45 9.07
N VAL A 11 5.54 -6.41 9.29
CA VAL A 11 5.57 -7.71 8.61
C VAL A 11 4.51 -7.74 7.51
N ARG A 12 4.92 -8.12 6.30
CA ARG A 12 4.03 -8.37 5.17
C ARG A 12 3.98 -9.86 4.86
N LEU A 13 2.79 -10.44 4.97
CA LEU A 13 2.48 -11.81 4.58
C LEU A 13 1.79 -11.81 3.20
N ASN A 14 2.27 -12.64 2.29
CA ASN A 14 1.62 -12.88 1.00
C ASN A 14 1.51 -14.39 0.76
N GLN A 15 0.41 -14.82 0.15
CA GLN A 15 0.26 -16.19 -0.31
C GLN A 15 1.00 -16.35 -1.65
N LEU A 16 1.77 -17.42 -1.78
CA LEU A 16 2.44 -17.78 -3.03
C LEU A 16 1.50 -18.54 -3.95
N SER A 17 1.69 -18.35 -5.26
CA SER A 17 0.95 -19.12 -6.26
C SER A 17 1.43 -20.58 -6.27
N GLU A 18 0.60 -21.52 -6.73
CA GLU A 18 1.01 -22.92 -6.86
C GLU A 18 2.23 -23.09 -7.79
N VAL A 19 2.39 -22.19 -8.76
CA VAL A 19 3.51 -22.19 -9.72
C VAL A 19 4.83 -21.79 -9.05
N ASP A 20 4.75 -20.99 -7.97
CA ASP A 20 5.89 -20.53 -7.18
C ASP A 20 6.18 -21.43 -5.96
N GLY A 21 5.58 -22.63 -5.93
CA GLY A 21 5.76 -23.61 -4.84
C GLY A 21 4.64 -23.64 -3.80
N GLY A 22 3.66 -22.74 -3.89
CA GLY A 22 2.57 -22.63 -2.92
C GLY A 22 3.04 -22.12 -1.56
N GLY A 23 2.14 -22.15 -0.57
CA GLY A 23 2.44 -21.69 0.79
C GLY A 23 2.36 -20.17 0.95
N TRP A 24 3.14 -19.65 1.90
CA TRP A 24 3.15 -18.27 2.36
C TRP A 24 4.58 -17.74 2.42
N ILE A 25 4.72 -16.46 2.12
CA ILE A 25 5.97 -15.71 2.27
C ILE A 25 5.74 -14.54 3.22
N ALA A 26 6.56 -14.48 4.26
CA ALA A 26 6.65 -13.38 5.20
C ALA A 26 7.88 -12.54 4.87
N SER A 27 7.75 -11.22 4.97
CA SER A 27 8.84 -10.29 4.62
C SER A 27 8.76 -9.01 5.42
N ILE A 28 9.90 -8.36 5.62
CA ILE A 28 9.98 -7.03 6.23
C ILE A 28 10.35 -6.03 5.14
N PRO A 29 9.41 -5.22 4.62
CA PRO A 29 9.65 -4.32 3.49
C PRO A 29 10.82 -3.34 3.69
N GLU A 30 11.06 -2.93 4.93
CA GLU A 30 12.13 -2.03 5.34
C GLU A 30 13.51 -2.68 5.24
N LEU A 31 13.59 -3.99 5.49
CA LEU A 31 14.83 -4.77 5.50
C LEU A 31 14.91 -5.61 4.23
N ARG A 32 15.44 -5.01 3.16
CA ARG A 32 15.60 -5.70 1.87
C ARG A 32 16.38 -7.01 2.05
N GLY A 33 15.76 -8.12 1.65
CA GLY A 33 16.32 -9.46 1.77
C GLY A 33 15.94 -10.21 3.05
N CYS A 34 15.24 -9.58 4.00
CA CYS A 34 14.70 -10.26 5.18
C CYS A 34 13.32 -10.84 4.84
N LEU A 35 13.30 -12.12 4.45
CA LEU A 35 12.10 -12.86 4.09
C LEU A 35 12.23 -14.33 4.52
N ALA A 36 11.09 -14.95 4.81
CA ALA A 36 10.98 -16.36 5.16
C ALA A 36 9.72 -16.94 4.51
N ASP A 37 9.77 -18.20 4.13
CA ASP A 37 8.64 -18.97 3.62
C ASP A 37 8.10 -19.96 4.66
N GLY A 38 6.87 -20.41 4.45
CA GLY A 38 6.22 -21.42 5.28
C GLY A 38 4.99 -21.98 4.59
N GLN A 39 4.55 -23.18 4.95
CA GLN A 39 3.33 -23.78 4.41
C GLN A 39 2.07 -23.07 4.93
N THR A 40 2.19 -22.45 6.11
CA THR A 40 1.12 -21.67 6.73
C THR A 40 1.58 -20.22 7.02
N PRO A 41 0.64 -19.26 7.18
CA PRO A 41 0.99 -17.89 7.57
C PRO A 41 1.76 -17.84 8.89
N ASP A 42 1.36 -18.67 9.86
CA ASP A 42 1.96 -18.71 11.19
C ASP A 42 3.38 -19.27 11.14
N GLU A 43 3.62 -20.32 10.35
CA GLU A 43 4.95 -20.88 10.12
C GLU A 43 5.89 -19.86 9.47
N ALA A 44 5.45 -19.21 8.39
CA ALA A 44 6.24 -18.16 7.73
C ALA A 44 6.53 -16.99 8.68
N TYR A 45 5.60 -16.67 9.59
CA TYR A 45 5.77 -15.63 10.61
C TYR A 45 6.80 -16.02 11.67
N GLU A 46 6.77 -17.25 12.17
CA GLU A 46 7.78 -17.74 13.15
C GLU A 46 9.17 -17.80 12.53
N GLU A 47 9.30 -18.35 11.31
CA GLU A 47 10.59 -18.42 10.60
C GLU A 47 11.17 -17.03 10.32
N LEU A 48 10.32 -16.04 10.01
CA LEU A 48 10.77 -14.67 9.77
C LEU A 48 11.45 -14.04 11.00
N LYS A 49 11.09 -14.43 12.23
CA LYS A 49 11.74 -13.92 13.44
C LYS A 49 13.20 -14.35 13.51
N THR A 50 13.45 -15.63 13.24
CA THR A 50 14.80 -16.20 13.18
C THR A 50 15.62 -15.52 12.09
N VAL A 51 15.02 -15.33 10.91
CA VAL A 51 15.68 -14.61 9.79
C VAL A 51 15.99 -13.17 10.16
N LEU A 52 15.10 -12.48 10.87
CA LEU A 52 15.32 -11.09 11.31
C LEU A 52 16.49 -10.99 12.29
N GLU A 53 16.54 -11.85 13.30
CA GLU A 53 17.65 -11.86 14.27
C GLU A 53 18.99 -12.05 13.57
N PHE A 54 19.05 -13.00 12.63
CA PHE A 54 20.25 -13.26 11.84
C PHE A 54 20.61 -12.06 10.94
N TRP A 55 19.61 -11.46 10.28
CA TRP A 55 19.81 -10.29 9.43
C TRP A 55 20.39 -9.12 10.21
N LEU A 56 19.86 -8.85 11.42
CA LEU A 56 20.36 -7.79 12.29
C LEU A 56 21.78 -8.06 12.80
N GLN A 57 22.10 -9.31 13.11
CA GLN A 57 23.44 -9.71 13.51
C GLN A 57 24.44 -9.46 12.37
N VAL A 58 24.16 -9.94 11.16
CA VAL A 58 25.03 -9.75 9.99
C VAL A 58 25.18 -8.27 9.66
N ALA A 59 24.08 -7.50 9.70
CA ALA A 59 24.13 -6.06 9.45
C ALA A 59 25.05 -5.33 10.44
N LYS A 60 25.07 -5.76 11.71
CA LYS A 60 25.95 -5.22 12.75
C LYS A 60 27.42 -5.60 12.52
N GLU A 61 27.69 -6.85 12.14
CA GLU A 61 29.04 -7.33 11.84
C GLU A 61 29.64 -6.65 10.61
N GLU A 62 28.82 -6.36 9.60
CA GLU A 62 29.23 -5.68 8.37
C GLU A 62 29.18 -4.14 8.46
N GLU A 63 28.94 -3.58 9.65
CA GLU A 63 28.77 -2.14 9.90
C GLU A 63 27.76 -1.47 8.95
N LYS A 64 26.74 -2.22 8.51
CA LYS A 64 25.68 -1.72 7.64
C LYS A 64 24.69 -0.88 8.44
N VAL A 65 24.22 0.20 7.81
CA VAL A 65 23.17 1.05 8.39
C VAL A 65 21.87 0.25 8.43
N VAL A 66 21.39 -0.05 9.63
CA VAL A 66 20.10 -0.70 9.86
C VAL A 66 18.98 0.33 9.71
N PRO A 67 18.06 0.18 8.75
CA PRO A 67 16.91 1.07 8.59
C PRO A 67 16.05 1.08 9.86
N GLN A 68 15.55 2.24 10.29
CA GLN A 68 14.64 2.28 11.43
C GLN A 68 13.25 1.74 11.05
N PRO A 69 12.53 1.12 11.99
CA PRO A 69 11.16 0.69 11.75
C PRO A 69 10.25 1.85 11.38
N MET A 70 9.37 1.65 10.41
CA MET A 70 8.29 2.60 10.13
C MET A 70 7.11 2.29 11.05
N PHE A 71 6.82 3.21 11.95
CA PHE A 71 5.59 3.13 12.73
C PHE A 71 4.40 3.48 11.85
N TYR A 72 3.25 2.85 12.12
CA TYR A 72 1.99 3.31 11.54
C TYR A 72 1.68 4.70 12.10
N GLU A 73 2.05 5.72 11.35
CA GLU A 73 1.62 7.08 11.60
C GLU A 73 0.31 7.30 10.84
N THR A 74 -0.66 7.94 11.49
CA THR A 74 -1.84 8.42 10.78
C THR A 74 -1.35 9.52 9.85
N ILE A 75 -1.20 9.22 8.56
CA ILE A 75 -0.78 10.22 7.58
C ILE A 75 -1.93 11.23 7.46
N GLU A 76 -1.73 12.41 8.04
CA GLU A 76 -2.66 13.52 7.82
C GLU A 76 -2.50 14.05 6.40
N TYR A 77 -3.54 13.89 5.59
CA TYR A 77 -3.53 14.39 4.22
C TYR A 77 -3.95 15.86 4.22
N SER A 78 -3.07 16.74 3.72
CA SER A 78 -3.30 18.19 3.71
C SER A 78 -4.46 18.65 2.82
N GLY A 79 -4.93 17.80 1.90
CA GLY A 79 -5.94 18.14 0.89
C GLY A 79 -5.48 19.19 -0.14
N ARG A 80 -4.21 19.61 -0.08
CA ARG A 80 -3.65 20.66 -0.94
C ARG A 80 -2.66 20.06 -1.92
N ILE A 81 -2.89 20.31 -3.21
CA ILE A 81 -2.01 19.84 -4.29
C ILE A 81 -1.64 21.04 -5.17
N MET A 82 -0.33 21.28 -5.32
CA MET A 82 0.19 22.20 -6.33
C MET A 82 0.57 21.39 -7.57
N LEU A 83 -0.05 21.68 -8.71
CA LEU A 83 0.15 20.93 -9.94
C LEU A 83 0.47 21.85 -11.11
N ARG A 84 1.20 21.32 -12.11
CA ARG A 84 1.44 21.99 -13.39
C ARG A 84 0.59 21.31 -14.47
N MET A 85 0.02 22.09 -15.37
CA MET A 85 -0.74 21.57 -16.50
C MET A 85 -0.49 22.38 -17.78
N PRO A 86 -0.70 21.79 -18.97
CA PRO A 86 -0.63 22.53 -20.23
C PRO A 86 -1.62 23.70 -20.26
N LYS A 87 -1.23 24.81 -20.88
CA LYS A 87 -2.07 26.03 -20.96
C LYS A 87 -3.45 25.77 -21.57
N ASN A 88 -3.52 24.89 -22.57
CA ASN A 88 -4.78 24.56 -23.21
C ASN A 88 -5.74 23.83 -22.26
N LEU A 89 -5.23 22.87 -21.47
CA LEU A 89 -6.04 22.16 -20.47
C LEU A 89 -6.57 23.14 -19.40
N HIS A 90 -5.70 24.03 -18.90
CA HIS A 90 -6.11 25.05 -17.96
C HIS A 90 -7.24 25.93 -18.52
N ARG A 91 -7.08 26.42 -19.78
CA ARG A 91 -8.09 27.24 -20.45
C ARG A 91 -9.44 26.53 -20.53
N ILE A 92 -9.44 25.28 -21.01
CA ILE A 92 -10.67 24.48 -21.15
C ILE A 92 -11.39 24.34 -19.80
N LEU A 93 -10.65 24.04 -18.72
CA LEU A 93 -11.24 23.87 -17.39
C LEU A 93 -11.74 25.21 -16.81
N ALA A 94 -11.01 26.30 -17.03
CA ALA A 94 -11.37 27.62 -16.53
C ALA A 94 -12.65 28.16 -17.19
N GLU A 95 -12.74 28.08 -18.53
CA GLU A 95 -13.94 28.48 -19.28
C GLU A 95 -15.17 27.67 -18.84
N ARG A 96 -14.98 26.37 -18.56
CA ARG A 96 -16.07 25.50 -18.11
C ARG A 96 -16.52 25.82 -16.69
N ALA A 97 -15.57 26.11 -15.79
CA ALA A 97 -15.88 26.54 -14.43
C ALA A 97 -16.66 27.86 -14.41
N GLU A 98 -16.26 28.81 -15.26
CA GLU A 98 -16.95 30.10 -15.41
C GLU A 98 -18.39 29.92 -15.93
N HIS A 99 -18.59 29.08 -16.95
CA HIS A 99 -19.93 28.76 -17.46
C HIS A 99 -20.85 28.14 -16.41
N GLU A 100 -20.29 27.31 -15.52
CA GLU A 100 -21.02 26.70 -14.39
C GLU A 100 -21.15 27.66 -13.19
N GLY A 101 -20.56 28.86 -13.24
CA GLY A 101 -20.62 29.85 -12.16
C GLY A 101 -19.84 29.45 -10.90
N VAL A 102 -18.81 28.61 -11.02
CA VAL A 102 -18.00 28.12 -9.88
C VAL A 102 -16.52 28.42 -10.05
N SER A 103 -15.75 28.34 -8.96
CA SER A 103 -14.28 28.46 -9.06
C SER A 103 -13.68 27.27 -9.81
N LEU A 104 -12.55 27.49 -10.49
CA LEU A 104 -11.80 26.41 -11.15
C LEU A 104 -11.48 25.25 -10.18
N ASN A 105 -11.12 25.56 -8.94
CA ASN A 105 -10.87 24.52 -7.92
C ASN A 105 -12.14 23.71 -7.62
N GLN A 106 -13.28 24.37 -7.42
CA GLN A 106 -14.55 23.68 -7.16
C GLN A 106 -14.95 22.78 -8.34
N TYR A 107 -14.77 23.29 -9.56
CA TYR A 107 -15.03 22.52 -10.79
C TYR A 107 -14.09 21.32 -10.92
N MET A 108 -12.80 21.48 -10.62
CA MET A 108 -11.86 20.34 -10.60
C MET A 108 -12.23 19.32 -9.52
N VAL A 109 -12.60 19.77 -8.32
CA VAL A 109 -13.03 18.88 -7.23
C VAL A 109 -14.26 18.07 -7.65
N SER A 110 -15.27 18.69 -8.29
CA SER A 110 -16.46 17.95 -8.74
C SER A 110 -16.13 16.87 -9.77
N LEU A 111 -15.26 17.17 -10.74
CA LEU A 111 -14.78 16.20 -11.72
C LEU A 111 -14.00 15.06 -11.07
N LEU A 112 -13.12 15.37 -10.10
CA LEU A 112 -12.33 14.38 -9.37
C LEU A 112 -13.22 13.48 -8.51
N SER A 113 -14.18 14.05 -7.76
CA SER A 113 -15.14 13.30 -6.95
C SER A 113 -16.00 12.36 -7.80
N TYR A 114 -16.48 12.84 -8.96
CA TYR A 114 -17.25 12.00 -9.89
C TYR A 114 -16.44 10.80 -10.38
N ASN A 115 -15.18 11.02 -10.80
CA ASN A 115 -14.34 9.94 -11.29
C ASN A 115 -13.91 8.97 -10.17
N ALA A 116 -13.57 9.48 -8.99
CA ALA A 116 -13.23 8.66 -7.83
C ALA A 116 -14.38 7.72 -7.45
N GLY A 117 -15.60 8.25 -7.35
CA GLY A 117 -16.79 7.44 -7.05
C GLY A 117 -17.08 6.37 -8.10
N ARG A 118 -16.83 6.65 -9.39
CA ARG A 118 -16.97 5.64 -10.45
C ARG A 118 -15.99 4.47 -10.27
N LEU A 119 -14.72 4.76 -9.94
CA LEU A 119 -13.69 3.75 -9.77
C LEU A 119 -14.01 2.80 -8.59
N GLU A 120 -14.50 3.36 -7.47
CA GLU A 120 -14.92 2.57 -6.31
C GLU A 120 -16.09 1.63 -6.63
N GLN A 121 -17.06 2.10 -7.42
CA GLN A 121 -18.21 1.28 -7.83
C GLN A 121 -17.80 0.13 -8.75
N THR A 122 -16.88 0.37 -9.68
CA THR A 122 -16.34 -0.71 -10.54
C THR A 122 -15.56 -1.75 -9.75
N ALA A 123 -14.76 -1.35 -8.77
CA ALA A 123 -14.03 -2.27 -7.89
C ALA A 123 -14.96 -3.07 -6.96
N THR A 124 -16.10 -2.50 -6.58
CA THR A 124 -17.09 -3.17 -5.71
C THR A 124 -17.94 -4.19 -6.49
N LYS A 125 -18.28 -3.89 -7.75
CA LYS A 125 -19.02 -4.83 -8.62
C LYS A 125 -18.21 -6.09 -8.94
N SER A 126 -16.93 -5.96 -9.29
CA SER A 126 -16.05 -7.12 -9.54
C SER A 126 -15.87 -8.01 -8.30
N ARG A 127 -15.80 -7.43 -7.10
CA ARG A 127 -15.75 -8.19 -5.83
C ARG A 127 -17.05 -8.93 -5.51
N ASN A 128 -18.21 -8.36 -5.85
CA ASN A 128 -19.50 -8.98 -5.60
C ASN A 128 -19.83 -10.09 -6.61
N GLU A 129 -19.39 -9.96 -7.86
CA GLU A 129 -19.53 -11.00 -8.89
C GLU A 129 -18.71 -12.26 -8.54
N CYS A 130 -17.48 -12.10 -8.00
CA CYS A 130 -16.69 -13.24 -7.51
C CYS A 130 -17.31 -13.95 -6.28
N ARG A 131 -18.06 -13.23 -5.43
CA ARG A 131 -18.76 -13.83 -4.27
C ARG A 131 -20.06 -14.53 -4.65
N GLY A 132 -20.71 -14.12 -5.74
CA GLY A 132 -21.96 -14.72 -6.23
C GLY A 132 -21.80 -16.12 -6.84
N HIS A 133 -20.60 -16.46 -7.33
CA HIS A 133 -20.35 -17.75 -7.99
C HIS A 133 -19.98 -18.91 -7.05
N ARG A 134 -19.87 -18.68 -5.72
CA ARG A 134 -19.63 -19.72 -4.71
C ARG A 134 -20.89 -20.19 -3.96
N ARG A 135 -22.08 -19.75 -4.38
CA ARG A 135 -23.37 -20.20 -3.83
C ARG A 135 -24.27 -20.75 -4.92
N ARG A 136 -23.83 -21.81 -5.60
CA ARG A 136 -24.69 -22.79 -6.28
C ARG A 136 -24.02 -24.16 -6.22
#